data_AF-A0A7W1V1I7-F1
#
_entry.id   AF-A0A7W1V1I7-F1
#
_cell.length_a   1.000
_cell.length_b   1.000
_cell.length_c   1.000
_cell.angle_alpha   90.00
_cell.angle_beta   90.00
_cell.angle_gamma   90.00
#
_symmetry.space_group_name_H-M   'P 1'
#
loop_
_entity.id
_entity.type
_entity.pdbx_description
1 polymer ?
#
loop_
_entity_poly.entity_id
_entity_poly.type
_entity_poly.pdbx_seq_one_letter_code
_entity_poly.pdbx_strand_id
1 'polypeptide(L)'
;MYQGLLNGLYAVNNITTQQGQVNYLQALQEDVRSLRRAFTVYPVAFDYTNNKIQASYLLTYFPHYTELLQVALNKTNSAIANENINRLLLFGSGPCPEIIGYLKYLNQHNANNGRTIHATIYDIAATHWQYSRNIVFQNLIPTIKRQSTINHSANDLRIDNPFGNVTLAQEKTIIVFQNCLNEITEQKHQTVIDNFVKLYNALASGSYITIIDLSEYGS
;
A
#
# COMPACT_ATOMS: atom_id res chain seq x y z
N MET A 1 -12.10 7.86 -6.65
CA MET A 1 -11.52 7.05 -5.55
C MET A 1 -12.60 6.54 -4.61
N TYR A 2 -13.24 7.41 -3.81
CA TYR A 2 -14.30 7.03 -2.87
C TYR A 2 -15.42 6.21 -3.50
N GLN A 3 -15.91 6.59 -4.67
CA GLN A 3 -16.94 5.79 -5.37
C GLN A 3 -16.51 4.33 -5.63
N GLY A 4 -15.25 4.11 -6.05
CA GLY A 4 -14.73 2.76 -6.30
C GLY A 4 -14.62 1.93 -5.02
N LEU A 5 -14.19 2.56 -3.92
CA LEU A 5 -14.15 1.94 -2.59
C LEU A 5 -15.55 1.61 -2.08
N LEU A 6 -16.49 2.56 -2.16
CA LEU A 6 -17.88 2.37 -1.75
C LEU A 6 -18.56 1.27 -2.56
N ASN A 7 -18.39 1.26 -3.88
CA ASN A 7 -18.91 0.20 -4.74
C ASN A 7 -18.37 -1.17 -4.32
N GLY A 8 -17.07 -1.28 -4.05
CA GLY A 8 -16.47 -2.53 -3.58
C GLY A 8 -16.98 -2.95 -2.22
N LEU A 9 -17.09 -2.03 -1.26
CA LEU A 9 -17.65 -2.27 0.06
C LEU A 9 -19.11 -2.74 -0.01
N TYR A 10 -19.94 -2.10 -0.84
CA TYR A 10 -21.32 -2.49 -1.02
C TYR A 10 -21.44 -3.87 -1.69
N ALA A 11 -20.63 -4.14 -2.70
CA ALA A 11 -20.62 -5.43 -3.39
C ALA A 11 -20.26 -6.57 -2.43
N VAL A 12 -19.16 -6.47 -1.68
CA VAL A 12 -18.71 -7.57 -0.79
C VAL A 12 -19.62 -7.78 0.42
N ASN A 13 -20.41 -6.76 0.81
CA ASN A 13 -21.39 -6.86 1.88
C ASN A 13 -22.82 -7.11 1.36
N ASN A 14 -23.01 -7.36 0.06
CA ASN A 14 -24.32 -7.58 -0.58
C ASN A 14 -25.34 -6.44 -0.34
N ILE A 15 -24.88 -5.20 -0.35
CA ILE A 15 -25.70 -4.01 -0.13
C ILE A 15 -26.14 -3.44 -1.48
N THR A 16 -27.44 -3.56 -1.79
CA THR A 16 -27.99 -3.17 -3.09
C THR A 16 -28.93 -1.97 -3.02
N THR A 17 -29.44 -1.62 -1.84
CA THR A 17 -30.40 -0.53 -1.66
C THR A 17 -29.73 0.72 -1.09
N GLN A 18 -30.23 1.90 -1.48
CA GLN A 18 -29.74 3.17 -0.95
C GLN A 18 -29.88 3.25 0.58
N GLN A 19 -31.00 2.77 1.14
CA GLN A 19 -31.17 2.72 2.60
C GLN A 19 -30.14 1.79 3.26
N GLY A 20 -29.84 0.64 2.65
CA GLY A 20 -28.81 -0.27 3.14
C GLY A 20 -27.41 0.36 3.13
N GLN A 21 -27.09 1.14 2.09
CA GLN A 21 -25.84 1.90 2.00
C GLN A 21 -25.71 2.91 3.14
N VAL A 22 -26.77 3.68 3.42
CA VAL A 22 -26.81 4.64 4.53
C VAL A 22 -26.62 3.93 5.87
N ASN A 23 -27.40 2.87 6.12
CA ASN A 23 -27.33 2.10 7.38
C ASN A 23 -25.92 1.52 7.61
N TYR A 24 -25.29 0.98 6.57
CA TYR A 24 -23.94 0.45 6.65
C TYR A 24 -22.91 1.52 7.02
N LEU A 25 -22.95 2.67 6.34
CA LEU A 25 -22.03 3.78 6.64
C LEU A 25 -22.25 4.36 8.05
N GLN A 26 -23.50 4.42 8.52
CA GLN A 26 -23.81 4.82 9.89
C GLN A 26 -23.25 3.83 10.90
N ALA A 27 -23.37 2.52 10.64
CA ALA A 27 -22.84 1.48 11.52
C ALA A 27 -21.30 1.54 11.63
N LEU A 28 -20.59 1.93 10.56
CA LEU A 28 -19.13 2.08 10.58
C LEU A 28 -18.64 3.29 11.42
N GLN A 29 -19.51 4.20 11.85
CA GLN A 29 -19.07 5.39 12.60
C GLN A 29 -18.37 5.02 13.92
N GLU A 30 -18.80 3.96 14.60
CA GLU A 30 -18.13 3.50 15.83
C GLU A 30 -16.76 2.89 15.53
N ASP A 31 -16.66 2.09 14.48
CA ASP A 31 -15.39 1.50 14.05
C ASP A 31 -14.39 2.60 13.61
N VAL A 32 -14.87 3.65 12.93
CA VAL A 32 -14.07 4.84 12.61
C VAL A 32 -13.62 5.57 13.87
N ARG A 33 -14.50 5.75 14.86
CA ARG A 33 -14.12 6.36 16.16
C ARG A 33 -13.06 5.53 16.87
N SER A 34 -13.22 4.22 16.91
CA SER A 34 -12.26 3.29 17.51
C SER A 34 -10.91 3.36 16.81
N LEU A 35 -10.91 3.29 15.48
CA LEU A 35 -9.70 3.39 14.67
C LEU A 35 -8.97 4.72 14.90
N ARG A 36 -9.69 5.85 14.91
CA ARG A 36 -9.10 7.17 15.21
C ARG A 36 -8.44 7.21 16.59
N ARG A 37 -9.05 6.60 17.61
CA ARG A 37 -8.44 6.50 18.94
C ARG A 37 -7.17 5.65 18.93
N ALA A 38 -7.15 4.54 18.18
CA ALA A 38 -5.96 3.69 18.07
C ALA A 38 -4.75 4.45 17.49
N PHE A 39 -4.97 5.38 16.54
CA PHE A 39 -3.91 6.23 15.99
C PHE A 39 -3.42 7.34 16.95
N THR A 40 -4.03 7.51 18.13
CA THR A 40 -3.57 8.50 19.14
C THR A 40 -2.59 7.92 20.16
N VAL A 41 -2.35 6.61 20.14
CA VAL A 41 -1.48 5.91 21.09
C VAL A 41 -0.45 5.10 20.33
N TYR A 42 0.81 5.15 20.78
CA TYR A 42 1.91 4.35 20.24
C TYR A 42 2.17 3.11 21.12
N PRO A 43 2.40 1.91 20.54
CA PRO A 43 2.33 1.61 19.10
C PRO A 43 0.88 1.57 18.61
N VAL A 44 0.67 1.97 17.34
CA VAL A 44 -0.64 1.86 16.71
C VAL A 44 -0.97 0.38 16.55
N ALA A 45 -2.10 -0.05 17.13
CA ALA A 45 -2.56 -1.42 17.03
C ALA A 45 -4.08 -1.47 16.95
N PHE A 46 -4.59 -2.28 16.03
CA PHE A 46 -6.00 -2.61 15.93
C PHE A 46 -6.18 -4.00 15.33
N ASP A 47 -7.37 -4.57 15.49
CA ASP A 47 -7.66 -5.91 14.97
C ASP A 47 -7.76 -5.89 13.44
N TYR A 48 -6.67 -6.26 12.77
CA TYR A 48 -6.61 -6.38 11.33
C TYR A 48 -7.53 -7.48 10.77
N THR A 49 -8.03 -8.41 11.58
CA THR A 49 -8.96 -9.46 11.11
C THR A 49 -10.40 -8.96 10.99
N ASN A 50 -10.72 -7.82 11.59
CA ASN A 50 -12.06 -7.26 11.59
C ASN A 50 -12.34 -6.48 10.29
N ASN A 51 -13.24 -7.02 9.46
CA ASN A 51 -13.66 -6.40 8.20
C ASN A 51 -14.25 -4.99 8.35
N LYS A 52 -14.89 -4.67 9.49
CA LYS A 52 -15.43 -3.31 9.72
C LYS A 52 -14.34 -2.31 10.03
N ILE A 53 -13.30 -2.71 10.77
CA ILE A 53 -12.11 -1.89 11.01
C ILE A 53 -11.37 -1.66 9.70
N GLN A 54 -11.21 -2.71 8.90
CA GLN A 54 -10.65 -2.63 7.55
C GLN A 54 -11.45 -1.71 6.63
N ALA A 55 -12.78 -1.84 6.59
CA ALA A 55 -13.65 -0.94 5.84
C ALA A 55 -13.51 0.52 6.30
N SER A 56 -13.47 0.73 7.61
CA SER A 56 -13.25 2.05 8.22
C SER A 56 -11.90 2.62 7.79
N TYR A 57 -10.83 1.81 7.80
CA TYR A 57 -9.50 2.21 7.32
C TYR A 57 -9.52 2.60 5.84
N LEU A 58 -10.17 1.81 4.99
CA LEU A 58 -10.32 2.11 3.56
C LEU A 58 -11.04 3.43 3.30
N LEU A 59 -12.03 3.79 4.13
CA LEU A 59 -12.78 5.03 3.97
C LEU A 59 -12.08 6.25 4.58
N THR A 60 -11.19 6.06 5.56
CA THR A 60 -10.65 7.18 6.36
C THR A 60 -9.19 7.48 6.11
N TYR A 61 -8.34 6.47 5.90
CA TYR A 61 -6.89 6.66 5.78
C TYR A 61 -6.38 6.33 4.38
N PHE A 62 -6.85 5.20 3.80
CA PHE A 62 -6.40 4.74 2.49
C PHE A 62 -6.38 5.83 1.40
N PRO A 63 -7.42 6.67 1.23
CA PRO A 63 -7.44 7.66 0.15
C PRO A 63 -6.26 8.64 0.21
N HIS A 64 -5.87 9.04 1.42
CA HIS A 64 -4.75 9.96 1.67
C HIS A 64 -3.39 9.36 1.31
N TYR A 65 -3.29 8.03 1.34
CA TYR A 65 -2.03 7.32 1.06
C TYR A 65 -1.85 6.95 -0.41
N THR A 66 -2.89 7.09 -1.24
CA THR A 66 -2.84 6.64 -2.63
C THR A 66 -2.03 7.53 -3.59
N GLU A 67 -1.68 8.75 -3.20
CA GLU A 67 -1.01 9.72 -4.09
C GLU A 67 0.47 9.90 -3.77
N LEU A 68 0.91 9.39 -2.61
CA LEU A 68 2.25 9.62 -2.07
C LEU A 68 3.33 9.08 -3.01
N LEU A 69 3.22 7.82 -3.46
CA LEU A 69 4.17 7.25 -4.42
C LEU A 69 4.17 8.00 -5.77
N GLN A 70 3.01 8.44 -6.26
CA GLN A 70 2.95 9.23 -7.49
C GLN A 70 3.76 10.53 -7.35
N VAL A 71 3.55 11.24 -6.25
CA VAL A 71 4.26 12.49 -5.96
C VAL A 71 5.76 12.26 -5.85
N ALA A 72 6.18 11.19 -5.16
CA ALA A 72 7.60 10.85 -5.03
C ALA A 72 8.25 10.57 -6.40
N LEU A 73 7.61 9.76 -7.24
CA LEU A 73 8.13 9.42 -8.58
C LEU A 73 8.08 10.61 -9.56
N ASN A 74 7.15 11.55 -9.38
CA ASN A 74 7.13 12.78 -10.18
C ASN A 74 8.34 13.68 -9.89
N LYS A 75 8.98 13.56 -8.72
CA LYS A 75 10.17 14.34 -8.37
C LYS A 75 11.47 13.83 -9.01
N THR A 76 11.49 12.60 -9.53
CA THR A 76 12.71 11.97 -10.07
C THR A 76 12.93 12.20 -11.57
N ASN A 77 12.28 13.21 -12.17
CA ASN A 77 12.10 13.37 -13.62
C ASN A 77 11.37 12.17 -14.27
N SER A 78 10.81 12.34 -15.47
CA SER A 78 9.97 11.34 -16.16
C SER A 78 10.73 10.09 -16.65
N ALA A 79 11.98 9.88 -16.23
CA ALA A 79 12.82 8.77 -16.66
C ALA A 79 12.24 7.41 -16.23
N ILE A 80 11.76 7.30 -14.99
CA ILE A 80 11.23 6.04 -14.43
C ILE A 80 10.06 5.51 -15.28
N ALA A 81 9.18 6.40 -15.73
CA ALA A 81 8.07 6.03 -16.62
C ALA A 81 8.58 5.37 -17.91
N ASN A 82 9.71 5.81 -18.48
CA ASN A 82 10.27 5.26 -19.71
C ASN A 82 11.14 4.01 -19.49
N GLU A 83 11.58 3.75 -18.26
CA GLU A 83 12.47 2.64 -17.92
C GLU A 83 11.78 1.27 -17.85
N ASN A 84 10.47 1.19 -18.10
CA ASN A 84 9.68 -0.05 -18.10
C ASN A 84 9.83 -0.87 -16.80
N ILE A 85 9.96 -0.20 -15.65
CA ILE A 85 10.05 -0.90 -14.36
C ILE A 85 8.70 -1.52 -14.03
N ASN A 86 8.65 -2.85 -13.96
CA ASN A 86 7.41 -3.59 -13.80
C ASN A 86 7.31 -4.29 -12.45
N ARG A 87 8.37 -4.27 -11.64
CA ARG A 87 8.44 -4.96 -10.36
C ARG A 87 8.37 -3.97 -9.19
N LEU A 88 7.44 -4.19 -8.27
CA LEU A 88 7.26 -3.43 -7.05
C LEU A 88 7.41 -4.34 -5.83
N LEU A 89 8.21 -3.92 -4.85
CA LEU A 89 8.27 -4.51 -3.51
C LEU A 89 7.73 -3.48 -2.51
N LEU A 90 6.59 -3.77 -1.88
CA LEU A 90 5.83 -2.81 -1.10
C LEU A 90 5.80 -3.22 0.37
N PHE A 91 6.51 -2.51 1.24
CA PHE A 91 6.70 -2.86 2.65
C PHE A 91 5.75 -2.07 3.57
N GLY A 92 5.12 -2.77 4.53
CA GLY A 92 4.13 -2.17 5.44
C GLY A 92 2.87 -1.70 4.71
N SER A 93 2.55 -2.37 3.60
CA SER A 93 1.66 -1.80 2.59
C SER A 93 0.17 -2.01 2.89
N GLY A 94 -0.20 -2.81 3.89
CA GLY A 94 -1.58 -3.03 4.32
C GLY A 94 -2.51 -3.35 3.12
N PRO A 95 -3.54 -2.52 2.84
CA PRO A 95 -4.42 -2.67 1.68
C PRO A 95 -3.80 -2.31 0.32
N CYS A 96 -2.53 -1.93 0.28
CA CYS A 96 -1.74 -1.55 -0.89
C CYS A 96 -2.21 -0.25 -1.57
N PRO A 97 -2.12 0.92 -0.92
CA PRO A 97 -2.38 2.20 -1.58
C PRO A 97 -1.28 2.58 -2.60
N GLU A 98 -0.06 2.06 -2.45
CA GLU A 98 1.10 2.42 -3.28
C GLU A 98 0.88 2.06 -4.75
N ILE A 99 0.25 0.92 -5.04
CA ILE A 99 -0.08 0.52 -6.41
C ILE A 99 -0.98 1.54 -7.11
N ILE A 100 -1.86 2.22 -6.37
CA ILE A 100 -2.70 3.28 -6.94
C ILE A 100 -1.85 4.46 -7.37
N GLY A 101 -0.90 4.88 -6.52
CA GLY A 101 0.05 5.95 -6.84
C GLY A 101 0.92 5.59 -8.04
N TYR A 102 1.39 4.34 -8.11
CA TYR A 102 2.17 3.87 -9.24
C TYR A 102 1.37 3.89 -10.56
N LEU A 103 0.13 3.39 -10.55
CA LEU A 103 -0.71 3.40 -11.74
C LEU A 103 -1.07 4.82 -12.19
N LYS A 104 -1.33 5.73 -11.25
CA LYS A 104 -1.53 7.15 -11.57
C LYS A 104 -0.29 7.77 -12.21
N TYR A 105 0.90 7.48 -11.68
CA TYR A 105 2.18 7.92 -12.26
C TYR A 105 2.36 7.44 -13.70
N LEU A 106 2.14 6.14 -13.96
CA LEU A 106 2.22 5.59 -15.31
C LEU A 106 1.19 6.20 -16.26
N ASN A 107 -0.04 6.40 -15.80
CA ASN A 107 -1.11 6.99 -16.59
C ASN A 107 -0.83 8.43 -16.99
N GLN A 108 -0.25 9.22 -16.07
CA GLN A 108 0.15 10.61 -16.30
C GLN A 108 1.22 10.71 -17.40
N HIS A 109 2.09 9.72 -17.50
CA HIS A 109 3.18 9.67 -18.47
C HIS A 109 2.89 8.83 -19.71
N ASN A 110 1.64 8.37 -19.90
CA ASN A 110 1.27 7.44 -20.98
C ASN A 110 2.13 6.16 -21.04
N ALA A 111 2.68 5.74 -19.91
CA ALA A 111 3.61 4.63 -19.77
C ALA A 111 2.91 3.34 -19.30
N ASN A 112 1.60 3.21 -19.53
CA ASN A 112 0.79 2.09 -19.05
C ASN A 112 0.60 0.99 -20.12
N ASN A 113 0.83 1.31 -21.41
CA ASN A 113 0.43 0.46 -22.53
C ASN A 113 1.04 -0.95 -22.46
N GLY A 114 0.17 -1.96 -22.25
CA GLY A 114 0.51 -3.39 -22.31
C GLY A 114 1.46 -3.90 -21.22
N ARG A 115 1.64 -3.18 -20.10
CA ARG A 115 2.55 -3.60 -19.03
C ARG A 115 1.96 -4.70 -18.14
N THR A 116 2.81 -5.63 -17.73
CA THR A 116 2.50 -6.56 -16.64
C THR A 116 3.27 -6.12 -15.41
N ILE A 117 2.55 -5.57 -14.43
CA ILE A 117 3.10 -5.10 -13.16
C ILE A 117 3.03 -6.24 -12.14
N HIS A 118 4.14 -6.52 -11.49
CA HIS A 118 4.28 -7.51 -10.43
C HIS A 118 4.49 -6.80 -9.09
N ALA A 119 3.47 -6.82 -8.23
CA ALA A 119 3.52 -6.22 -6.89
C ALA A 119 3.65 -7.30 -5.82
N THR A 120 4.80 -7.35 -5.15
CA THR A 120 4.97 -8.17 -3.94
C THR A 120 4.74 -7.29 -2.72
N ILE A 121 3.70 -7.61 -1.97
CA ILE A 121 3.24 -6.88 -0.79
C ILE A 121 3.80 -7.59 0.45
N TYR A 122 4.46 -6.83 1.31
CA TYR A 122 4.97 -7.26 2.59
C TYR A 122 4.27 -6.47 3.68
N ASP A 123 3.74 -7.16 4.67
CA ASP A 123 3.08 -6.54 5.81
C ASP A 123 3.18 -7.46 7.04
N ILE A 124 3.09 -6.91 8.23
CA ILE A 124 3.12 -7.69 9.47
C ILE A 124 1.87 -8.57 9.63
N ALA A 125 0.77 -8.16 9.00
CA ALA A 125 -0.53 -8.81 9.00
C ALA A 125 -1.02 -9.00 7.57
N ALA A 126 -0.14 -9.43 6.67
CA ALA A 126 -0.45 -9.50 5.25
C ALA A 126 -1.65 -10.41 4.99
N THR A 127 -1.73 -11.58 5.63
CA THR A 127 -2.89 -12.47 5.47
C THR A 127 -4.22 -11.88 5.97
N HIS A 128 -4.18 -10.95 6.94
CA HIS A 128 -5.38 -10.34 7.50
C HIS A 128 -5.98 -9.27 6.59
N TRP A 129 -5.18 -8.54 5.82
CA TRP A 129 -5.64 -7.48 4.91
C TRP A 129 -6.41 -7.97 3.66
N GLN A 130 -6.68 -9.27 3.54
CA GLN A 130 -7.30 -9.86 2.35
C GLN A 130 -8.64 -9.20 1.99
N TYR A 131 -9.47 -8.87 2.99
CA TYR A 131 -10.75 -8.20 2.76
C TYR A 131 -10.57 -6.85 2.05
N SER A 132 -9.72 -5.98 2.58
CA SER A 132 -9.44 -4.68 1.97
C SER A 132 -8.74 -4.80 0.63
N ARG A 133 -7.78 -5.71 0.50
CA ARG A 133 -7.06 -5.93 -0.76
C ARG A 133 -7.99 -6.43 -1.85
N ASN A 134 -8.93 -7.32 -1.54
CA ASN A 134 -9.94 -7.74 -2.52
C ASN A 134 -10.73 -6.53 -3.03
N ILE A 135 -11.17 -5.63 -2.15
CA ILE A 135 -11.84 -4.40 -2.56
C ILE A 135 -10.93 -3.56 -3.47
N VAL A 136 -9.68 -3.32 -3.08
CA VAL A 136 -8.74 -2.50 -3.86
C VAL A 136 -8.44 -3.13 -5.22
N PHE A 137 -8.06 -4.41 -5.28
CA PHE A 137 -7.64 -5.09 -6.51
C PHE A 137 -8.80 -5.43 -7.45
N GLN A 138 -9.99 -5.74 -6.92
CA GLN A 138 -11.13 -6.15 -7.75
C GLN A 138 -12.05 -4.99 -8.11
N ASN A 139 -12.07 -3.89 -7.34
CA ASN A 139 -13.02 -2.80 -7.56
C ASN A 139 -12.32 -1.47 -7.88
N LEU A 140 -11.25 -1.12 -7.18
CA LEU A 140 -10.60 0.18 -7.40
C LEU A 140 -9.59 0.14 -8.56
N ILE A 141 -8.65 -0.82 -8.55
CA ILE A 141 -7.61 -0.96 -9.58
C ILE A 141 -8.18 -1.04 -11.01
N PRO A 142 -9.28 -1.77 -11.29
CA PRO A 142 -9.85 -1.82 -12.64
C PRO A 142 -10.29 -0.46 -13.18
N THR A 143 -10.65 0.48 -12.30
CA THR A 143 -11.03 1.85 -12.70
C THR A 143 -9.82 2.72 -13.08
N ILE A 144 -8.59 2.25 -12.82
CA ILE A 144 -7.35 3.05 -12.94
C ILE A 144 -6.34 2.40 -13.89
N LYS A 145 -6.22 1.07 -13.91
CA LYS A 145 -5.10 0.34 -14.53
C LYS A 145 -4.97 0.48 -16.05
N ARG A 146 -5.93 1.08 -16.76
CA ARG A 146 -5.98 1.15 -18.23
C ARG A 146 -5.65 -0.21 -18.87
N GLN A 147 -4.56 -0.32 -19.63
CA GLN A 147 -4.15 -1.53 -20.36
C GLN A 147 -3.19 -2.42 -19.58
N SER A 148 -2.77 -2.02 -18.37
CA SER A 148 -1.87 -2.83 -17.55
C SER A 148 -2.58 -4.06 -16.96
N THR A 149 -1.82 -5.13 -16.83
CA THR A 149 -2.13 -6.31 -16.03
C THR A 149 -1.41 -6.20 -14.70
N ILE A 150 -2.11 -6.45 -13.59
CA ILE A 150 -1.53 -6.38 -12.25
C ILE A 150 -1.54 -7.77 -11.64
N ASN A 151 -0.35 -8.33 -11.45
CA ASN A 151 -0.13 -9.54 -10.68
C ASN A 151 0.34 -9.14 -9.28
N HIS A 152 -0.23 -9.73 -8.24
CA HIS A 152 0.18 -9.44 -6.88
C HIS A 152 0.31 -10.70 -6.04
N SER A 153 1.19 -10.63 -5.05
CA SER A 153 1.28 -11.60 -3.96
C SER A 153 1.46 -10.83 -2.66
N ALA A 154 1.07 -11.45 -1.55
CA ALA A 154 1.22 -10.85 -0.23
C ALA A 154 1.85 -11.85 0.73
N ASN A 155 2.81 -11.40 1.52
CA ASN A 155 3.58 -12.25 2.43
C ASN A 155 3.72 -11.56 3.78
N ASP A 156 3.58 -12.35 4.85
CA ASP A 156 3.86 -11.87 6.21
C ASP A 156 5.37 -11.63 6.33
N LEU A 157 5.76 -10.37 6.49
CA LEU A 157 7.16 -9.98 6.63
C LEU A 157 7.27 -8.70 7.44
N ARG A 158 8.27 -8.69 8.33
CA ARG A 158 8.61 -7.60 9.23
C ARG A 158 9.97 -7.03 8.85
N ILE A 159 10.03 -5.75 8.47
CA ILE A 159 11.29 -5.07 8.13
C ILE A 159 12.23 -4.93 9.34
N ASP A 160 11.67 -5.00 10.55
CA ASP A 160 12.39 -4.95 11.83
C ASP A 160 12.84 -6.33 12.36
N ASN A 161 12.68 -7.37 11.54
CA ASN A 161 13.28 -8.69 11.76
C ASN A 161 14.48 -8.87 10.83
N PRO A 162 15.61 -9.42 11.28
CA PRO A 162 16.79 -9.60 10.42
C PRO A 162 16.46 -10.46 9.20
N PHE A 163 16.74 -9.93 8.01
CA PHE A 163 16.66 -10.73 6.79
C PHE A 163 17.80 -11.73 6.73
N GLY A 164 17.53 -12.90 6.16
CA GLY A 164 18.57 -13.81 5.71
C GLY A 164 19.30 -13.25 4.48
N ASN A 165 19.80 -14.16 3.63
CA ASN A 165 20.33 -13.75 2.33
C ASN A 165 19.18 -13.24 1.45
N VAL A 166 19.34 -12.01 0.95
CA VAL A 166 18.39 -11.38 0.04
C VAL A 166 18.90 -11.56 -1.38
N THR A 167 18.11 -12.23 -2.21
CA THR A 167 18.35 -12.33 -3.65
C THR A 167 17.14 -11.75 -4.36
N LEU A 168 17.35 -10.70 -5.14
CA LEU A 168 16.31 -10.11 -5.99
C LEU A 168 16.52 -10.54 -7.45
N ALA A 169 15.45 -10.41 -8.25
CA ALA A 169 15.56 -10.60 -9.68
C ALA A 169 16.53 -9.57 -10.29
N GLN A 170 17.18 -9.94 -11.39
CA GLN A 170 18.06 -9.04 -12.16
C GLN A 170 17.29 -7.90 -12.87
N GLU A 171 15.97 -7.89 -12.74
CA GLU A 171 15.09 -6.85 -13.27
C GLU A 171 15.12 -5.59 -12.39
N LYS A 172 15.02 -4.42 -13.03
CA LYS A 172 14.80 -3.17 -12.32
C LYS A 172 13.57 -3.26 -11.44
N THR A 173 13.69 -2.77 -10.21
CA THR A 173 12.68 -2.88 -9.17
C THR A 173 12.48 -1.55 -8.47
N ILE A 174 11.24 -1.23 -8.09
CA ILE A 174 10.98 -0.15 -7.12
C ILE A 174 10.63 -0.79 -5.78
N ILE A 175 11.43 -0.49 -4.77
CA ILE A 175 11.13 -0.83 -3.38
C ILE A 175 10.47 0.38 -2.74
N VAL A 176 9.34 0.18 -2.07
CA VAL A 176 8.56 1.26 -1.46
C VAL A 176 8.36 0.97 0.02
N PHE A 177 8.70 1.95 0.84
CA PHE A 177 8.34 2.06 2.25
C PHE A 177 7.48 3.30 2.39
N GLN A 178 6.22 3.13 2.74
CA GLN A 178 5.27 4.24 2.85
C GLN A 178 4.52 4.16 4.18
N ASN A 179 4.72 5.18 5.03
CA ASN A 179 4.08 5.32 6.35
C ASN A 179 4.20 4.07 7.22
N CYS A 180 5.39 3.46 7.29
CA CYS A 180 5.60 2.21 8.03
C CYS A 180 6.89 2.17 8.85
N LEU A 181 7.87 3.04 8.55
CA LEU A 181 9.14 3.08 9.29
C LEU A 181 9.00 3.85 10.60
N ASN A 182 8.10 4.84 10.64
CA ASN A 182 7.77 5.58 11.87
C ASN A 182 7.11 4.72 12.95
N GLU A 183 6.61 3.54 12.61
CA GLU A 183 6.08 2.59 13.58
C GLU A 183 7.18 1.75 14.25
N ILE A 184 8.43 1.82 13.78
CA ILE A 184 9.54 1.03 14.27
C ILE A 184 10.21 1.69 15.49
N THR A 185 10.23 0.96 16.60
CA THR A 185 10.91 1.34 17.84
C THR A 185 12.42 1.51 17.65
N GLU A 186 13.04 2.43 18.38
CA GLU A 186 14.49 2.72 18.30
C GLU A 186 15.38 1.48 18.42
N GLN A 187 15.04 0.51 19.29
CA GLN A 187 15.84 -0.70 19.48
C GLN A 187 15.93 -1.57 18.22
N LYS A 188 15.08 -1.32 17.22
CA LYS A 188 15.02 -2.06 15.96
C LYS A 188 15.63 -1.30 14.78
N HIS A 189 16.01 -0.03 14.95
CA HIS A 189 16.51 0.80 13.85
C HIS A 189 17.74 0.21 13.17
N GLN A 190 18.70 -0.34 13.93
CA GLN A 190 19.88 -0.97 13.34
C GLN A 190 19.52 -2.19 12.47
N THR A 191 18.57 -3.02 12.91
CA THR A 191 18.09 -4.16 12.11
C THR A 191 17.45 -3.69 10.80
N VAL A 192 16.67 -2.62 10.85
CA VAL A 192 16.08 -2.02 9.65
C VAL A 192 17.18 -1.51 8.70
N ILE A 193 18.18 -0.78 9.21
CA ILE A 193 19.32 -0.30 8.42
C ILE A 193 20.07 -1.46 7.75
N ASP A 194 20.37 -2.52 8.50
CA ASP A 194 21.06 -3.71 7.95
C ASP A 194 20.24 -4.37 6.83
N ASN A 195 18.92 -4.41 6.99
CA ASN A 195 18.01 -4.92 5.96
C ASN A 195 17.95 -4.01 4.72
N PHE A 196 17.97 -2.68 4.90
CA PHE A 196 18.09 -1.74 3.79
C PHE A 196 19.37 -1.96 2.99
N VAL A 197 20.52 -2.14 3.66
CA VAL A 197 21.80 -2.42 3.00
C VAL A 197 21.73 -3.72 2.21
N LYS A 198 21.12 -4.78 2.75
CA LYS A 198 20.92 -6.05 2.04
C LYS A 198 20.04 -5.88 0.80
N LEU A 199 18.93 -5.15 0.90
CA LEU A 199 18.06 -4.87 -0.23
C LEU A 199 18.80 -4.05 -1.30
N TYR A 200 19.48 -2.97 -0.90
CA TYR A 200 20.25 -2.10 -1.79
C TYR A 200 21.33 -2.88 -2.56
N ASN A 201 22.12 -3.69 -1.87
CA ASN A 201 23.17 -4.50 -2.50
C ASN A 201 22.63 -5.56 -3.46
N ALA A 202 21.37 -5.98 -3.31
CA ALA A 202 20.72 -6.95 -4.19
C ALA A 202 19.99 -6.31 -5.38
N LEU A 203 19.85 -4.98 -5.43
CA LEU A 203 19.12 -4.29 -6.50
C LEU A 203 19.90 -4.24 -7.81
N ALA A 204 19.20 -4.47 -8.92
CA ALA A 204 19.74 -4.23 -10.26
C ALA A 204 19.97 -2.74 -10.50
N SER A 205 20.97 -2.39 -11.33
CA SER A 205 21.23 -1.00 -11.71
C SER A 205 20.02 -0.33 -12.36
N GLY A 206 19.72 0.90 -11.97
CA GLY A 206 18.50 1.63 -12.36
C GLY A 206 17.24 1.20 -11.59
N SER A 207 17.40 0.50 -10.47
CA SER A 207 16.33 0.30 -9.48
C SER A 207 16.22 1.49 -8.54
N TYR A 208 15.09 1.59 -7.83
CA TYR A 208 14.78 2.69 -6.94
C TYR A 208 14.35 2.18 -5.57
N ILE A 209 14.78 2.87 -4.52
CA ILE A 209 14.20 2.75 -3.17
C ILE A 209 13.49 4.08 -2.87
N THR A 210 12.20 3.99 -2.57
CA THR A 210 11.35 5.12 -2.24
C THR A 210 10.93 5.01 -0.79
N ILE A 211 11.26 6.02 0.01
CA ILE A 211 10.87 6.13 1.41
C ILE A 211 9.98 7.36 1.53
N ILE A 212 8.74 7.17 1.99
CA ILE A 212 7.77 8.24 2.20
C ILE A 212 7.21 8.05 3.60
N ASP A 213 7.70 8.83 4.55
CA ASP A 213 7.24 8.76 5.93
C ASP A 213 7.08 10.17 6.51
N LEU A 214 6.32 10.26 7.61
CA LEU A 214 6.17 11.51 8.34
C LEU A 214 7.52 11.95 8.92
N SER A 215 7.78 13.26 8.90
CA SER A 215 9.04 13.79 9.43
C SER A 215 9.13 13.74 10.95
N GLU A 216 8.00 13.63 11.68
CA GLU A 216 7.89 13.44 13.13
C GLU A 216 6.38 13.31 13.51
N TYR A 217 6.01 12.44 14.46
CA TYR A 217 4.73 12.57 15.17
C TYR A 217 4.94 13.67 16.22
N GLY A 218 4.49 14.90 15.92
CA GLY A 218 4.48 16.08 16.79
C GLY A 218 5.31 15.99 18.08
N SER A 219 6.53 16.51 18.02
CA SER A 219 7.30 16.93 19.18
C SER A 219 6.64 18.14 19.89
#